data_AF-A0A8S3H0J7-F1
#
_entry.id   AF-A0A8S3H0J7-F1
#
_cell.length_a   1.000
_cell.length_b   1.000
_cell.length_c   1.000
_cell.angle_alpha   90.00
_cell.angle_beta   90.00
_cell.angle_gamma   90.00
#
_symmetry.space_group_name_H-M   'P 1'
#
loop_
_entity.id
_entity.type
_entity.pdbx_description
1 polymer ?
#
loop_
_entity_poly.entity_id
_entity_poly.type
_entity_poly.pdbx_seq_one_letter_code
_entity_poly.pdbx_strand_id
1 'polypeptide(L)'
;KRVPYEVEILWRLRGISGIICIFEHFEEPDRFIFTMEKIANSCTLFHFVMENSSLNSTELLRHLFQEIIRINITLQNYGVWHRDWKPENIIYCKTDRSLRFIDFGSAVPVQ
;
A
#
# COMPACT_ATOMS: atom_id res chain seq x y z
N LYS A 1 17.13 -5.46 -18.81
CA LYS A 1 16.34 -6.68 -18.54
C LYS A 1 14.97 -6.26 -18.03
N ARG A 2 13.93 -7.09 -18.20
CA ARG A 2 12.54 -6.74 -17.87
C ARG A 2 12.29 -7.06 -16.40
N VAL A 3 11.96 -6.06 -15.59
CA VAL A 3 11.56 -6.24 -14.18
C VAL A 3 10.06 -6.60 -14.10
N PRO A 4 9.58 -7.22 -13.00
CA PRO A 4 8.16 -7.37 -12.77
C PRO A 4 7.45 -6.02 -12.78
N TYR A 5 6.22 -5.98 -13.31
CA TYR A 5 5.43 -4.75 -13.39
C TYR A 5 5.19 -4.10 -12.03
N GLU A 6 5.04 -4.91 -10.98
CA GLU A 6 4.94 -4.44 -9.59
C GLU A 6 6.16 -3.61 -9.17
N VAL A 7 7.37 -4.07 -9.49
CA VAL A 7 8.60 -3.34 -9.16
C VAL A 7 8.65 -2.02 -9.93
N GLU A 8 8.33 -2.06 -11.23
CA GLU A 8 8.29 -0.86 -12.08
C GLU A 8 7.32 0.20 -11.53
N ILE A 9 6.11 -0.21 -11.12
CA ILE A 9 5.12 0.74 -10.64
C ILE A 9 5.45 1.26 -9.23
N LEU A 10 5.95 0.42 -8.33
CA LEU A 10 6.42 0.87 -7.02
C LEU A 10 7.56 1.88 -7.14
N TRP A 11 8.47 1.70 -8.10
CA TRP A 11 9.51 2.69 -8.40
C TRP A 11 8.94 4.01 -8.88
N ARG A 12 7.93 3.99 -9.76
CA ARG A 12 7.26 5.20 -10.26
C ARG A 12 6.46 5.93 -9.17
N LEU A 13 5.88 5.19 -8.24
CA LEU A 13 5.06 5.72 -7.15
C LEU A 13 5.89 6.11 -5.91
N ARG A 14 7.21 5.95 -5.98
CA ARG A 14 8.13 6.24 -4.88
C ARG A 14 7.99 7.69 -4.40
N GLY A 15 7.86 7.86 -3.08
CA GLY A 15 7.71 9.18 -2.44
C GLY A 15 6.27 9.69 -2.37
N ILE A 16 5.29 8.99 -2.95
CA ILE A 16 3.88 9.34 -2.78
C ILE A 16 3.42 8.97 -1.37
N SER A 17 2.92 9.97 -0.64
CA SER A 17 2.40 9.77 0.72
C SER A 17 1.26 8.75 0.73
N GLY A 18 1.43 7.71 1.53
CA GLY A 18 0.48 6.60 1.69
C GLY A 18 0.80 5.36 0.85
N ILE A 19 1.81 5.39 0.00
CA ILE A 19 2.28 4.19 -0.73
C ILE A 19 3.56 3.69 -0.07
N ILE A 20 3.74 2.37 0.03
CA ILE A 20 4.98 1.80 0.55
C ILE A 20 6.17 2.17 -0.34
N CYS A 21 7.26 2.65 0.26
CA CYS A 21 8.42 3.09 -0.49
C CYS A 21 9.33 1.90 -0.82
N ILE A 22 9.58 1.65 -2.11
CA ILE A 22 10.63 0.72 -2.56
C ILE A 22 12.01 1.38 -2.48
N PHE A 23 13.02 0.63 -2.04
CA PHE A 23 14.40 1.12 -1.96
C PHE A 23 15.27 0.54 -3.06
N GLU A 24 15.32 -0.78 -3.18
CA GLU A 24 16.22 -1.51 -4.09
C GLU A 24 15.53 -2.74 -4.67
N HIS A 25 16.04 -3.24 -5.79
CA HIS A 25 15.63 -4.52 -6.36
C HIS A 25 16.84 -5.28 -6.92
N PHE A 26 16.77 -6.60 -6.86
CA PHE A 26 17.79 -7.54 -7.27
C PHE A 26 17.14 -8.65 -8.10
N GLU A 27 17.88 -9.12 -9.11
CA GLU A 27 17.47 -10.24 -9.96
C GLU A 27 18.41 -11.41 -9.70
N GLU A 28 17.82 -12.55 -9.33
CA GLU A 28 18.49 -13.84 -9.25
C GLU A 28 17.95 -14.77 -10.36
N PRO A 29 18.63 -15.90 -10.67
CA PRO A 29 18.23 -16.77 -11.77
C PRO A 29 16.77 -17.26 -11.73
N ASP A 30 16.20 -17.43 -10.53
CA ASP A 30 14.88 -18.02 -10.28
C ASP A 30 13.93 -17.10 -9.50
N ARG A 31 14.37 -15.90 -9.09
CA ARG A 31 13.57 -14.99 -8.26
C ARG A 31 13.92 -13.51 -8.46
N PHE A 32 12.93 -12.67 -8.22
CA PHE A 32 13.11 -11.23 -8.05
C PHE A 32 12.98 -10.89 -6.58
N ILE A 33 13.90 -10.08 -6.07
CA ILE A 33 13.91 -9.63 -4.69
C ILE A 33 13.85 -8.11 -4.72
N PHE A 34 13.05 -7.51 -3.85
CA PHE A 34 13.08 -6.07 -3.65
C PHE A 34 12.92 -5.73 -2.17
N THR A 35 13.49 -4.60 -1.78
CA THR A 35 13.44 -4.09 -0.42
C THR A 35 12.53 -2.87 -0.35
N MET A 36 11.82 -2.74 0.77
CA MET A 36 10.84 -1.68 0.97
C MET A 36 10.89 -1.15 2.41
N GLU A 37 10.27 0.00 2.61
CA GLU A 37 10.07 0.63 3.91
C GLU A 37 9.46 -0.36 4.90
N LYS A 38 9.98 -0.38 6.13
CA LYS A 38 9.38 -1.09 7.26
C LYS A 38 8.74 -0.08 8.20
N ILE A 39 7.42 -0.13 8.33
CA ILE A 39 6.68 0.76 9.23
C ILE A 39 6.81 0.25 10.67
N ALA A 40 7.44 1.03 11.54
CA ALA A 40 7.54 0.70 12.96
C ALA A 40 6.16 0.78 13.64
N ASN A 41 5.94 -0.05 14.67
CA ASN A 41 4.68 -0.09 15.44
C ASN A 41 3.43 -0.16 14.54
N SER A 42 3.42 -1.13 13.63
CA SER A 42 2.37 -1.28 12.64
C SER A 42 1.82 -2.71 12.59
N CYS A 43 0.67 -2.86 11.94
CA CYS A 43 0.05 -4.13 11.59
C CYS A 43 -0.71 -3.97 10.27
N THR A 44 -1.19 -5.05 9.67
CA THR A 44 -2.16 -4.91 8.58
C THR A 44 -3.46 -4.30 9.10
N LEU A 45 -4.20 -3.61 8.23
CA LEU A 45 -5.49 -3.05 8.57
C LEU A 45 -6.49 -4.15 8.93
N PHE A 46 -6.38 -5.33 8.31
CA PHE A 46 -7.14 -6.51 8.68
C PHE A 46 -6.95 -6.87 10.17
N HIS A 47 -5.70 -7.02 10.64
CA HIS A 47 -5.42 -7.33 12.03
C HIS A 47 -5.92 -6.23 12.97
N PHE A 48 -5.73 -4.97 12.58
CA PHE A 48 -6.24 -3.84 13.36
C PHE A 48 -7.76 -3.93 13.55
N VAL A 49 -8.53 -4.18 12.49
CA VAL A 49 -9.98 -4.29 12.55
C VAL A 49 -10.43 -5.51 13.37
N MET A 50 -9.74 -6.64 13.26
CA MET A 50 -10.05 -7.85 14.02
C MET A 50 -9.77 -7.72 15.51
N GLU A 51 -8.65 -7.09 15.89
CA GLU A 51 -8.30 -6.83 17.29
C GLU A 51 -9.22 -5.78 17.94
N ASN A 52 -9.79 -4.88 17.13
CA ASN A 52 -10.65 -3.80 17.59
C ASN A 52 -12.08 -4.02 17.12
N SER A 53 -12.69 -5.15 17.50
CA SER A 53 -14.04 -5.54 17.09
C SER A 53 -15.14 -4.50 17.37
N SER A 54 -14.86 -3.50 18.20
CA SER A 54 -15.69 -2.33 18.45
C SER A 54 -15.00 -1.02 18.02
N LEU A 55 -14.63 -0.89 16.74
CA LEU A 55 -14.22 0.40 16.15
C LEU A 55 -15.39 1.40 16.18
N ASN A 56 -15.74 1.86 17.39
CA ASN A 56 -16.90 2.71 17.67
C ASN A 56 -16.60 4.19 17.42
N SER A 57 -15.35 4.52 17.06
CA SER A 57 -14.99 5.87 16.67
C SER A 57 -15.33 6.08 15.19
N THR A 58 -16.52 6.65 14.94
CA THR A 58 -16.92 7.13 13.62
C THR A 58 -15.87 8.08 13.01
N GLU A 59 -15.14 8.82 13.86
CA GLU A 59 -14.05 9.69 13.44
C GLU A 59 -12.88 8.93 12.84
N LEU A 60 -12.42 7.89 13.53
CA LEU A 60 -11.34 7.05 13.03
C LEU A 60 -11.74 6.37 11.73
N LEU A 61 -12.93 5.76 11.68
CA LEU A 61 -13.42 5.10 10.47
C LEU A 61 -13.48 6.09 9.30
N ARG A 62 -14.04 7.29 9.52
CA ARG A 62 -14.10 8.34 8.50
C ARG A 62 -12.71 8.71 7.99
N HIS A 63 -11.75 8.90 8.89
CA HIS A 63 -10.36 9.21 8.52
C HIS A 63 -9.73 8.11 7.66
N LEU A 64 -9.87 6.84 8.07
CA LEU A 64 -9.33 5.70 7.33
C LEU A 64 -9.93 5.58 5.92
N PHE A 65 -11.26 5.72 5.81
CA PHE A 65 -11.94 5.69 4.51
C PHE A 65 -11.54 6.88 3.62
N GLN A 66 -11.38 8.08 4.18
CA GLN A 66 -10.89 9.24 3.44
C GLN A 66 -9.48 9.00 2.89
N GLU A 67 -8.58 8.42 3.68
CA GLU A 67 -7.24 8.08 3.22
C GLU A 67 -7.25 7.01 2.12
N ILE A 68 -8.08 5.97 2.25
CA ILE A 68 -8.26 4.94 1.20
C ILE A 68 -8.71 5.58 -0.12
N ILE A 69 -9.73 6.43 -0.08
CA ILE A 69 -10.25 7.11 -1.28
C ILE A 69 -9.20 8.06 -1.86
N ARG A 70 -8.51 8.83 -1.01
CA ARG A 70 -7.44 9.73 -1.41
C ARG A 70 -6.33 9.00 -2.17
N ILE A 71 -5.90 7.84 -1.67
CA ILE A 71 -4.88 7.03 -2.36
C ILE A 71 -5.41 6.43 -3.65
N ASN A 72 -6.68 5.97 -3.70
CA ASN A 72 -7.26 5.46 -4.93
C ASN A 72 -7.25 6.50 -6.05
N ILE A 73 -7.69 7.72 -5.75
CA ILE A 73 -7.66 8.86 -6.67
C ILE A 73 -6.20 9.19 -7.06
N THR A 74 -5.28 9.17 -6.10
CA THR A 74 -3.85 9.42 -6.37
C THR A 74 -3.30 8.40 -7.35
N LEU A 75 -3.56 7.10 -7.17
CA LEU A 75 -3.12 6.07 -8.09
C LEU A 75 -3.70 6.25 -9.50
N GLN A 76 -4.99 6.58 -9.61
CA GLN A 76 -5.62 6.87 -10.89
C GLN A 76 -4.98 8.08 -11.60
N ASN A 77 -4.66 9.14 -10.87
CA ASN A 77 -3.95 10.31 -11.42
C ASN A 77 -2.54 9.97 -11.91
N TYR A 78 -1.91 8.94 -11.33
CA TYR A 78 -0.65 8.37 -11.81
C TYR A 78 -0.86 7.31 -12.90
N GLY A 79 -2.08 7.09 -13.36
CA GLY A 79 -2.41 6.14 -14.42
C GLY A 79 -2.31 4.69 -13.95
N VAL A 80 -2.60 4.41 -12.68
CA VAL A 80 -2.51 3.08 -12.06
C VAL A 80 -3.85 2.65 -11.45
N TRP A 81 -4.33 1.48 -11.84
CA TRP A 81 -5.38 0.73 -11.11
C TRP A 81 -4.72 -0.33 -10.23
N HIS A 82 -4.84 -0.22 -8.91
CA HIS A 82 -4.32 -1.23 -7.96
C HIS A 82 -5.03 -2.59 -8.09
N ARG A 83 -6.36 -2.55 -8.26
CA ARG A 83 -7.30 -3.68 -8.39
C ARG A 83 -7.44 -4.63 -7.18
N ASP A 84 -6.51 -4.64 -6.24
CA ASP A 84 -6.59 -5.51 -5.04
C ASP A 84 -6.78 -4.70 -3.74
N TRP A 85 -7.92 -4.02 -3.63
CA TRP A 85 -8.27 -3.21 -2.45
C TRP A 85 -8.88 -4.09 -1.36
N LYS A 86 -8.08 -4.43 -0.36
CA LYS A 86 -8.50 -5.22 0.80
C LYS A 86 -7.67 -4.85 2.04
N PRO A 87 -8.19 -5.04 3.27
CA PRO A 87 -7.50 -4.64 4.50
C PRO A 87 -6.14 -5.34 4.72
N GLU A 88 -5.91 -6.48 4.09
CA GLU A 88 -4.65 -7.22 4.13
C GLU A 88 -3.52 -6.48 3.39
N ASN A 89 -3.86 -5.74 2.33
CA ASN A 89 -2.92 -4.99 1.48
C ASN A 89 -2.70 -3.55 1.96
N ILE A 90 -3.01 -3.27 3.23
CA ILE A 90 -2.87 -1.95 3.84
C ILE A 90 -2.20 -2.13 5.20
N ILE A 91 -1.08 -1.45 5.40
CA ILE A 91 -0.42 -1.36 6.69
C ILE A 91 -0.94 -0.13 7.44
N TYR A 92 -1.33 -0.32 8.69
CA TYR A 92 -1.76 0.71 9.62
C TYR A 92 -0.66 0.99 10.64
N CYS A 93 -0.20 2.24 10.71
CA CYS A 93 0.76 2.69 11.73
C CYS A 93 0.01 3.07 13.01
N LYS A 94 0.26 2.35 14.12
CA LYS A 94 -0.44 2.59 15.40
C LYS A 94 0.00 3.91 16.05
N THR A 95 1.14 4.46 15.67
CA THR A 95 1.71 5.69 16.25
C THR A 95 1.00 6.95 15.73
N ASP A 96 0.84 7.08 14.42
CA ASP A 96 0.29 8.29 13.78
C ASP A 96 -1.04 8.04 13.05
N ARG A 97 -1.52 6.78 13.05
CA ARG A 97 -2.76 6.32 12.41
C ARG A 97 -2.72 6.40 10.88
N SER A 98 -1.54 6.55 10.29
CA SER A 98 -1.36 6.61 8.84
C SER A 98 -1.48 5.24 8.18
N LEU A 99 -1.83 5.27 6.89
CA LEU A 99 -1.93 4.09 6.03
C LEU A 99 -0.74 3.99 5.08
N ARG A 100 -0.32 2.76 4.77
CA ARG A 100 0.62 2.43 3.70
C ARG A 100 0.06 1.29 2.86
N PHE A 101 -0.23 1.58 1.60
CA PHE A 101 -0.72 0.60 0.62
C PHE A 101 0.45 -0.22 0.10
N ILE A 102 0.25 -1.53 0.07
CA ILE A 102 1.22 -2.55 -0.35
C ILE A 102 0.60 -3.46 -1.41
N ASP A 103 1.41 -4.34 -1.99
CA ASP A 103 1.00 -5.39 -2.94
C ASP A 103 0.42 -4.84 -4.26
N PHE A 104 1.32 -4.47 -5.16
CA PHE A 104 0.98 -3.98 -6.50
C PHE A 104 1.05 -5.09 -7.56
N GLY A 105 1.11 -6.36 -7.15
CA GLY A 105 1.20 -7.52 -8.05
C GLY A 105 0.01 -7.63 -9.01
N SER A 106 -1.15 -7.10 -8.62
CA SER A 106 -2.37 -7.05 -9.45
C SER A 106 -2.56 -5.74 -10.22
N ALA A 107 -1.66 -4.76 -10.07
CA ALA A 107 -1.85 -3.44 -10.64
C ALA A 107 -1.78 -3.45 -12.18
N VAL A 108 -2.50 -2.52 -12.82
CA VAL A 108 -2.48 -2.31 -14.28
C VAL A 108 -2.54 -0.81 -14.64
N PRO A 109 -2.13 -0.41 -15.85
CA PRO A 109 -2.34 0.95 -16.33
C PRO A 109 -3.83 1.32 -16.41
N VAL A 110 -4.15 2.59 -16.17
CA VAL A 110 -5.45 3.18 -16.53
C VAL A 110 -5.51 3.30 -18.06
N GLN A 111 -6.59 2.77 -18.65
CA GLN A 111 -6.89 2.86 -20.10
C GLN A 111 -7.55 4.20 -20.44
#